data_AF-A0A2V9AZH2-F1
#
_entry.id   AF-A0A2V9AZH2-F1
#
_cell.length_a   1.000
_cell.length_b   1.000
_cell.length_c   1.000
_cell.angle_alpha   90.00
_cell.angle_beta   90.00
_cell.angle_gamma   90.00
#
_symmetry.space_group_name_H-M   'P 1'
#
loop_
_entity.id
_entity.type
_entity.pdbx_description
1 polymer ?
#
loop_
_entity_poly.entity_id
_entity_poly.type
_entity_poly.pdbx_seq_one_letter_code
_entity_poly.pdbx_strand_id
1 'polypeptide(L)'
;MVSSDCCTSFLTTTSDSKTLWDGRTVSLFVGWFLVCIFTTLTHVFSVANVAHASGALLGVLLGYAIVIPKRRVLVGAGIATLILFGLCGATFARPLVNFSSQGGYEEGKWGYDALIVNKNQEAVRWFRDAVKYKPKVAAFWFDLGIAYQRVNDQQAATSAYQRAYELEPTNPDYAEAVGKKAQTN
;
A
#
# COMPACT_ATOMS: atom_id res chain seq x y z
N MET A 1 60.08 42.95 -40.19
CA MET A 1 59.79 42.89 -38.75
C MET A 1 58.31 42.65 -38.59
N VAL A 2 57.97 41.52 -37.97
CA VAL A 2 56.63 41.03 -37.70
C VAL A 2 56.05 41.82 -36.52
N SER A 3 54.79 42.27 -36.60
CA SER A 3 53.92 42.23 -35.42
C SER A 3 52.48 42.04 -35.87
N SER A 4 51.99 40.87 -35.52
CA SER A 4 50.72 40.24 -35.86
C SER A 4 49.94 40.11 -34.57
N ASP A 5 49.21 41.15 -34.17
CA ASP A 5 48.48 41.16 -32.88
C ASP A 5 47.03 41.68 -33.06
N CYS A 6 46.33 41.22 -34.09
CA CYS A 6 44.89 41.45 -34.26
C CYS A 6 44.09 40.13 -34.24
N CYS A 7 44.53 39.16 -33.43
CA CYS A 7 43.86 37.85 -33.32
C CYS A 7 43.93 37.24 -31.91
N THR A 8 43.88 38.05 -30.85
CA THR A 8 43.89 37.57 -29.46
C THR A 8 42.69 38.07 -28.65
N SER A 9 41.47 37.93 -29.17
CA SER A 9 40.25 38.11 -28.37
C SER A 9 39.13 37.09 -28.62
N PHE A 10 39.40 35.94 -29.24
CA PHE A 10 38.33 35.02 -29.64
C PHE A 10 38.46 33.56 -29.18
N LEU A 11 39.33 33.23 -28.23
CA LEU A 11 39.50 31.83 -27.79
C LEU A 11 39.63 31.64 -26.27
N THR A 12 38.70 32.21 -25.50
CA THR A 12 38.44 31.77 -24.12
C THR A 12 36.95 31.71 -23.81
N THR A 13 36.16 31.13 -24.72
CA THR A 13 34.83 30.60 -24.41
C THR A 13 34.74 29.16 -24.88
N THR A 14 35.71 28.33 -24.48
CA THR A 14 35.58 26.88 -24.59
C THR A 14 35.61 26.29 -23.20
N SER A 15 34.54 25.55 -22.89
CA SER A 15 34.34 24.74 -21.70
C SER A 15 33.68 25.42 -20.50
N ASP A 16 32.58 26.14 -20.74
CA ASP A 16 31.49 26.14 -19.75
C ASP A 16 30.65 24.88 -19.98
N SER A 17 31.28 23.70 -19.81
CA SER A 17 30.56 22.43 -19.68
C SER A 17 29.87 22.46 -18.32
N LYS A 18 28.78 23.22 -18.25
CA LYS A 18 27.82 23.13 -17.15
C LYS A 18 27.39 21.67 -17.11
N THR A 19 28.05 20.91 -16.25
CA THR A 19 27.73 19.51 -16.00
C THR A 19 26.25 19.52 -15.68
N LEU A 20 25.46 18.82 -16.49
CA LEU A 20 24.01 18.70 -16.37
C LEU A 20 23.54 18.20 -14.98
N TRP A 21 24.49 17.87 -14.10
CA TRP A 21 24.32 17.31 -12.78
C TRP A 21 25.21 18.07 -11.78
N ASP A 22 24.58 18.77 -10.84
CA ASP A 22 25.27 19.33 -9.67
C ASP A 22 25.71 18.18 -8.75
N GLY A 23 27.01 18.09 -8.48
CA GLY A 23 27.58 17.02 -7.65
C GLY A 23 26.95 16.94 -6.25
N ARG A 24 26.47 18.08 -5.71
CA ARG A 24 25.75 18.08 -4.43
C ARG A 24 24.44 17.33 -4.51
N THR A 25 23.72 17.45 -5.63
CA THR A 25 22.47 16.72 -5.86
C THR A 25 22.75 15.21 -5.92
N VAL A 26 23.78 14.79 -6.64
CA VAL A 26 24.17 13.36 -6.73
C VAL A 26 24.57 12.82 -5.35
N SER A 27 25.39 13.54 -4.59
CA SER A 27 25.79 13.13 -3.24
C SER A 27 24.60 13.02 -2.28
N LEU A 28 23.59 13.89 -2.41
CA LEU A 28 22.38 13.83 -1.58
C LEU A 28 21.57 12.57 -1.87
N PHE A 29 21.37 12.20 -3.14
CA PHE A 29 20.69 10.96 -3.53
C PHE A 29 21.46 9.70 -3.09
N VAL A 30 22.78 9.68 -3.26
CA VAL A 30 23.62 8.55 -2.83
C VAL A 30 23.61 8.40 -1.31
N GLY A 31 23.74 9.50 -0.57
CA GLY A 31 23.68 9.49 0.88
C GLY A 31 22.32 9.01 1.40
N TRP A 32 21.23 9.51 0.81
CA TRP A 32 19.87 9.07 1.14
C TRP A 32 19.65 7.58 0.88
N PHE A 33 20.18 7.05 -0.23
CA PHE A 33 20.11 5.62 -0.57
C PHE A 33 20.85 4.75 0.46
N LEU A 34 22.03 5.17 0.92
CA LEU A 34 22.78 4.43 1.95
C LEU A 34 22.10 4.46 3.32
N VAL A 35 21.49 5.60 3.70
CA VAL A 35 20.67 5.70 4.92
C VAL A 35 19.47 4.76 4.84
N CYS A 36 18.83 4.65 3.68
CA CYS A 36 17.75 3.69 3.45
C CYS A 36 18.22 2.24 3.65
N ILE A 37 19.35 1.83 3.06
CA ILE A 37 19.89 0.47 3.26
C ILE A 37 20.16 0.20 4.74
N PHE A 38 20.80 1.14 5.44
CA PHE A 38 21.13 0.99 6.86
C PHE A 38 19.87 0.86 7.75
N THR A 39 18.86 1.69 7.51
CA THR A 39 17.60 1.65 8.26
C THR A 39 16.79 0.38 8.00
N THR A 40 16.87 -0.20 6.80
CA THR A 40 16.31 -1.53 6.50
C THR A 40 17.04 -2.64 7.26
N LEU A 41 18.37 -2.63 7.26
CA LEU A 41 19.18 -3.63 7.97
C LEU A 41 18.99 -3.59 9.49
N THR A 42 18.68 -2.43 10.04
CA THR A 42 18.46 -2.24 11.47
C THR A 42 17.01 -2.45 11.90
N HIS A 43 16.10 -2.80 10.97
CA HIS A 43 14.67 -2.99 11.22
C HIS A 43 13.95 -1.81 11.91
N VAL A 44 14.57 -0.62 11.94
CA VAL A 44 13.97 0.60 12.53
C VAL A 44 12.71 1.01 11.78
N PHE A 45 12.68 0.77 10.47
CA PHE A 45 11.50 0.87 9.63
C PHE A 45 11.41 -0.39 8.77
N SER A 46 10.46 -1.30 9.04
CA SER A 46 10.17 -2.43 8.15
C SER A 46 9.41 -1.97 6.91
N VAL A 47 10.01 -1.08 6.13
CA VAL A 47 9.47 -0.67 4.85
C VAL A 47 9.79 -1.78 3.86
N ALA A 48 8.75 -2.32 3.19
CA ALA A 48 8.93 -3.36 2.19
C ALA A 48 9.95 -2.90 1.14
N ASN A 49 10.90 -3.77 0.76
CA ASN A 49 11.93 -3.52 -0.27
C ASN A 49 11.35 -2.88 -1.56
N VAL A 50 10.07 -3.14 -1.84
CA VAL A 50 9.28 -2.58 -2.94
C VAL A 50 9.14 -1.05 -2.88
N ALA A 51 8.95 -0.46 -1.71
CA ALA A 51 8.79 0.99 -1.57
C ALA A 51 10.10 1.73 -1.89
N HIS A 52 11.26 1.17 -1.49
CA HIS A 52 12.56 1.72 -1.83
C HIS A 52 12.84 1.66 -3.34
N ALA A 53 12.59 0.52 -3.97
CA ALA A 53 12.74 0.37 -5.42
C ALA A 53 11.83 1.35 -6.18
N SER A 54 10.57 1.49 -5.73
CA SER A 54 9.62 2.42 -6.35
C SER A 54 10.04 3.89 -6.18
N GLY A 55 10.56 4.29 -5.02
CA GLY A 55 11.03 5.64 -4.75
C GLY A 55 12.28 6.01 -5.54
N ALA A 56 13.24 5.10 -5.67
CA ALA A 56 14.42 5.30 -6.49
C ALA A 56 14.06 5.45 -7.98
N LEU A 57 13.18 4.58 -8.48
CA LEU A 57 12.70 4.64 -9.87
C LEU A 57 11.96 5.96 -10.15
N LEU A 58 11.07 6.37 -9.25
CA LEU A 58 10.32 7.62 -9.37
C LEU A 58 11.26 8.84 -9.34
N GLY A 59 12.28 8.81 -8.47
CA GLY A 59 13.30 9.86 -8.37
C GLY A 59 14.12 10.01 -9.65
N VAL A 60 14.55 8.90 -10.25
CA VAL A 60 15.26 8.89 -11.54
C VAL A 60 14.38 9.42 -12.66
N LEU A 61 13.11 8.99 -12.73
CA LEU A 61 12.16 9.46 -13.74
C LEU A 61 11.86 10.96 -13.61
N LEU A 62 11.72 11.45 -12.38
CA LEU A 62 11.51 12.86 -12.11
C LEU A 62 12.75 13.70 -12.48
N GLY A 63 13.95 13.23 -12.13
CA GLY A 63 15.20 13.87 -12.53
C GLY A 63 15.35 13.93 -14.05
N TYR A 64 15.04 12.84 -14.75
CA TYR A 64 15.02 12.78 -16.21
C TYR A 64 14.01 13.76 -16.83
N ALA A 65 12.83 13.93 -16.22
CA ALA A 65 11.80 14.88 -16.65
C ALA A 65 12.27 16.35 -16.58
N ILE A 66 13.04 16.69 -15.53
CA ILE A 66 13.57 18.04 -15.29
C ILE A 66 14.70 18.37 -16.28
N VAL A 67 15.58 17.40 -16.56
CA VAL A 67 16.77 17.61 -17.39
C VAL A 67 16.44 17.69 -18.89
N ILE A 68 15.38 17.04 -19.37
CA ILE A 68 15.02 17.03 -20.80
C ILE A 68 13.71 17.80 -21.06
N PRO A 69 13.76 19.13 -21.26
CA PRO A 69 12.58 20.00 -21.29
C PRO A 69 11.61 19.67 -22.45
N LYS A 70 12.12 19.14 -23.57
CA LYS A 70 11.31 18.76 -24.74
C LYS A 70 10.28 17.66 -24.44
N ARG A 71 10.49 16.83 -23.40
CA ARG A 71 9.61 15.69 -23.07
C ARG A 71 8.91 15.85 -21.73
N ARG A 72 9.01 17.00 -21.07
CA ARG A 72 8.49 17.23 -19.71
C ARG A 72 7.00 16.85 -19.54
N VAL A 73 6.17 17.16 -20.54
CA VAL A 73 4.71 16.89 -20.49
C VAL A 73 4.44 15.40 -20.61
N LEU A 74 5.16 14.70 -21.50
CA LEU A 74 5.02 13.26 -21.69
C LEU A 74 5.48 12.48 -20.45
N VAL A 75 6.64 12.84 -19.89
CA VAL A 75 7.18 12.19 -18.68
C VAL A 75 6.29 12.50 -17.47
N GLY A 76 5.82 13.75 -17.33
CA GLY A 76 4.87 14.13 -16.29
C GLY A 76 3.55 13.37 -16.37
N ALA A 77 3.00 13.19 -17.57
CA ALA A 77 1.80 12.37 -17.78
C ALA A 77 2.05 10.90 -17.38
N GLY A 78 3.20 10.33 -17.76
CA GLY A 78 3.57 8.96 -17.37
C GLY A 78 3.67 8.78 -15.84
N ILE A 79 4.30 9.73 -15.14
CA ILE A 79 4.37 9.71 -13.67
C ILE A 79 2.97 9.82 -13.06
N ALA A 80 2.13 10.73 -13.55
CA ALA A 80 0.76 10.89 -13.07
C ALA A 80 -0.07 9.61 -13.26
N THR A 81 0.07 8.94 -14.41
CA THR A 81 -0.60 7.66 -14.68
C THR A 81 -0.10 6.56 -13.74
N LEU A 82 1.21 6.46 -13.48
CA LEU A 82 1.76 5.49 -12.54
C LEU A 82 1.28 5.73 -11.10
N ILE A 83 1.21 6.98 -10.66
CA ILE A 83 0.68 7.35 -9.34
C ILE A 83 -0.80 6.99 -9.24
N LEU A 84 -1.61 7.35 -10.24
CA LEU A 84 -3.03 7.01 -10.27
C LEU A 84 -3.26 5.49 -10.27
N PHE A 85 -2.50 4.74 -11.08
CA PHE A 85 -2.59 3.30 -11.11
C PHE A 85 -2.13 2.66 -9.79
N GLY A 86 -1.07 3.19 -9.17
CA GLY A 86 -0.60 2.76 -7.86
C GLY A 86 -1.62 3.03 -6.75
N LEU A 87 -2.25 4.20 -6.74
CA LEU A 87 -3.31 4.56 -5.80
C LEU A 87 -4.55 3.67 -5.98
N CYS A 88 -4.97 3.44 -7.23
CA CYS A 88 -6.06 2.52 -7.53
C CYS A 88 -5.72 1.10 -7.09
N GLY A 89 -4.51 0.61 -7.37
CA GLY A 89 -4.03 -0.70 -6.94
C GLY A 89 -4.01 -0.84 -5.41
N ALA A 90 -3.47 0.14 -4.70
CA ALA A 90 -3.43 0.14 -3.23
C ALA A 90 -4.83 0.18 -2.59
N THR A 91 -5.80 0.82 -3.25
CA THR A 91 -7.15 0.98 -2.71
C THR A 91 -8.06 -0.20 -3.04
N PHE A 92 -8.12 -0.60 -4.30
CA PHE A 92 -9.06 -1.61 -4.78
C PHE A 92 -8.47 -3.02 -4.81
N ALA A 93 -7.18 -3.15 -5.09
CA ALA A 93 -6.51 -4.44 -5.14
C ALA A 93 -5.87 -4.82 -3.80
N ARG A 94 -6.13 -4.10 -2.70
CA ARG A 94 -5.57 -4.38 -1.36
C ARG A 94 -5.61 -5.88 -0.99
N PRO A 95 -6.70 -6.63 -1.22
CA PRO A 95 -6.73 -8.07 -0.91
C PRO A 95 -5.77 -8.93 -1.76
N LEU A 96 -5.44 -8.48 -2.96
CA LEU A 96 -4.60 -9.17 -3.94
C LEU A 96 -3.12 -8.79 -3.82
N VAL A 97 -2.82 -7.54 -3.45
CA VAL A 97 -1.45 -7.03 -3.31
C VAL A 97 -0.94 -6.95 -1.87
N ASN A 98 -1.78 -7.23 -0.87
CA ASN A 98 -1.30 -7.38 0.51
C ASN A 98 -0.62 -8.74 0.67
N PHE A 99 0.70 -8.76 0.46
CA PHE A 99 1.55 -9.94 0.62
C PHE A 99 1.88 -10.27 2.09
N SER A 100 1.29 -9.56 3.07
CA SER A 100 1.54 -9.88 4.47
C SER A 100 0.91 -11.24 4.79
N SER A 101 1.68 -12.13 5.42
CA SER A 101 1.18 -13.43 5.87
C SER A 101 0.05 -13.29 6.89
N GLN A 102 -0.02 -12.12 7.56
CA GLN A 102 -1.00 -11.74 8.57
C GLN A 102 -2.27 -11.11 7.99
N GLY A 103 -2.35 -10.86 6.68
CA GLY A 103 -3.54 -10.33 6.02
C GLY A 103 -4.77 -11.16 6.36
N GLY A 104 -5.80 -10.52 6.89
CA GLY A 104 -7.01 -11.13 7.43
C GLY A 104 -7.06 -11.20 8.95
N TYR A 105 -5.94 -11.48 9.63
CA TYR A 105 -5.90 -11.51 11.11
C TYR A 105 -5.91 -10.11 11.72
N GLU A 106 -5.23 -9.15 11.08
CA GLU A 106 -5.26 -7.74 11.50
C GLU A 106 -6.66 -7.15 11.33
N GLU A 107 -7.32 -7.41 10.20
CA GLU A 107 -8.70 -7.00 9.96
C GLU A 107 -9.66 -7.67 10.94
N GLY A 108 -9.48 -8.96 11.25
CA GLY A 108 -10.25 -9.65 12.27
C GLY A 108 -10.09 -9.01 13.66
N LYS A 109 -8.85 -8.63 14.02
CA LYS A 109 -8.57 -7.92 15.28
C LYS A 109 -9.26 -6.57 15.35
N TRP A 110 -9.15 -5.72 14.31
CA TRP A 110 -9.85 -4.43 14.29
C TRP A 110 -11.36 -4.58 14.28
N GLY A 111 -11.90 -5.63 13.65
CA GLY A 111 -13.32 -5.97 13.71
C GLY A 111 -13.76 -6.32 15.13
N TYR A 112 -12.96 -7.12 15.84
CA TYR A 112 -13.21 -7.48 17.23
C TYR A 112 -13.12 -6.25 18.15
N ASP A 113 -12.09 -5.43 17.98
CA ASP A 113 -11.93 -4.17 18.72
C ASP A 113 -13.12 -3.22 18.47
N ALA A 114 -13.64 -3.16 17.25
CA ALA A 114 -14.83 -2.39 16.91
C ALA A 114 -16.11 -2.98 17.56
N LEU A 115 -16.24 -4.30 17.67
CA LEU A 115 -17.35 -4.95 18.39
C LEU A 115 -17.35 -4.59 19.87
N ILE A 116 -16.20 -4.63 20.55
CA ILE A 116 -16.16 -4.37 22.00
C ILE A 116 -16.50 -2.91 22.34
N VAL A 117 -16.23 -1.96 21.43
CA VAL A 117 -16.63 -0.55 21.58
C VAL A 117 -18.00 -0.22 20.96
N ASN A 118 -18.80 -1.23 20.61
CA ASN A 118 -20.14 -1.10 20.00
C ASN A 118 -20.18 -0.34 18.66
N LYS A 119 -19.07 -0.23 17.95
CA LYS A 119 -19.02 0.31 16.59
C LYS A 119 -19.39 -0.77 15.58
N ASN A 120 -20.63 -1.24 15.66
CA ASN A 120 -21.08 -2.45 14.96
C ASN A 120 -20.99 -2.36 13.42
N GLN A 121 -21.25 -1.19 12.83
CA GLN A 121 -21.09 -0.98 11.39
C GLN A 121 -19.63 -1.09 10.94
N GLU A 122 -18.70 -0.57 11.75
CA GLU A 122 -17.27 -0.67 11.49
C GLU A 122 -16.79 -2.12 11.67
N ALA A 123 -17.29 -2.82 12.68
CA ALA A 123 -17.03 -4.24 12.87
C ALA A 123 -17.46 -5.07 11.66
N VAL A 124 -18.67 -4.85 11.13
CA VAL A 124 -19.13 -5.51 9.90
C VAL A 124 -18.15 -5.28 8.76
N ARG A 125 -17.70 -4.03 8.55
CA ARG A 125 -16.74 -3.72 7.49
C ARG A 125 -15.44 -4.51 7.66
N TRP A 126 -14.86 -4.50 8.85
CA TRP A 126 -13.59 -5.17 9.12
C TRP A 126 -13.69 -6.69 9.01
N PHE A 127 -14.72 -7.30 9.58
CA PHE A 127 -14.92 -8.75 9.46
C PHE A 127 -15.22 -9.19 8.02
N ARG A 128 -15.94 -8.36 7.23
CA ARG A 128 -16.13 -8.62 5.79
C ARG A 128 -14.80 -8.67 5.05
N ASP A 129 -13.82 -7.86 5.43
CA ASP A 129 -12.50 -7.92 4.82
C ASP A 129 -11.71 -9.12 5.36
N ALA A 130 -11.78 -9.41 6.65
CA ALA A 130 -11.15 -10.58 7.27
C ALA A 130 -11.56 -11.90 6.57
N VAL A 131 -12.85 -12.08 6.29
CA VAL A 131 -13.36 -13.29 5.60
C VAL A 131 -12.97 -13.33 4.11
N LYS A 132 -12.71 -12.18 3.46
CA LYS A 132 -12.17 -12.17 2.08
C LYS A 132 -10.71 -12.65 2.06
N TYR A 133 -9.91 -12.24 3.03
CA TYR A 133 -8.53 -12.70 3.15
C TYR A 133 -8.42 -14.16 3.58
N LYS A 134 -9.23 -14.55 4.58
CA LYS A 134 -9.16 -15.86 5.23
C LYS A 134 -10.56 -16.50 5.30
N PRO A 135 -11.13 -16.95 4.16
CA PRO A 135 -12.49 -17.48 4.10
C PRO A 135 -12.71 -18.80 4.85
N LYS A 136 -11.63 -19.46 5.31
CA LYS A 136 -11.69 -20.74 6.03
C LYS A 136 -11.60 -20.60 7.55
N VAL A 137 -11.44 -19.38 8.08
CA VAL A 137 -11.39 -19.15 9.53
C VAL A 137 -12.82 -18.99 10.03
N ALA A 138 -13.34 -20.02 10.70
CA ALA A 138 -14.72 -20.06 11.18
C ALA A 138 -15.04 -18.90 12.15
N ALA A 139 -14.10 -18.55 13.03
CA ALA A 139 -14.25 -17.45 13.99
C ALA A 139 -14.60 -16.11 13.33
N PHE A 140 -14.00 -15.77 12.17
CA PHE A 140 -14.32 -14.52 11.47
C PHE A 140 -15.74 -14.50 10.92
N TRP A 141 -16.26 -15.65 10.48
CA TRP A 141 -17.66 -15.75 10.05
C TRP A 141 -18.62 -15.65 11.23
N PHE A 142 -18.27 -16.24 12.37
CA PHE A 142 -19.06 -16.14 13.59
C PHE A 142 -19.14 -14.70 14.10
N ASP A 143 -18.00 -14.03 14.24
CA ASP A 143 -17.94 -12.63 14.68
C ASP A 143 -18.60 -11.67 13.69
N LEU A 144 -18.52 -11.98 12.38
CA LEU A 144 -19.29 -11.27 11.36
C LEU A 144 -20.80 -11.43 11.58
N GLY A 145 -21.26 -12.62 11.96
CA GLY A 145 -22.65 -12.89 12.33
C GLY A 145 -23.10 -12.07 13.54
N ILE A 146 -22.25 -11.96 14.56
CA ILE A 146 -22.50 -11.11 15.73
C ILE A 146 -22.61 -9.64 15.30
N ALA A 147 -21.69 -9.17 14.48
CA ALA A 147 -21.68 -7.80 13.99
C ALA A 147 -22.96 -7.47 13.19
N TYR A 148 -23.38 -8.37 12.29
CA TYR A 148 -24.64 -8.23 11.54
C TYR A 148 -25.87 -8.23 12.43
N GLN A 149 -25.92 -9.12 13.42
CA GLN A 149 -27.02 -9.16 14.38
C GLN A 149 -27.13 -7.83 15.15
N ARG A 150 -26.00 -7.22 15.55
CA ARG A 150 -25.99 -5.95 16.27
C ARG A 150 -26.36 -4.73 15.40
N VAL A 151 -26.32 -4.86 14.07
CA VAL A 151 -26.86 -3.84 13.15
C VAL A 151 -28.26 -4.18 12.62
N ASN A 152 -28.92 -5.18 13.23
CA ASN A 152 -30.25 -5.68 12.84
C ASN A 152 -30.34 -6.27 11.43
N ASP A 153 -29.22 -6.67 10.81
CA ASP A 153 -29.22 -7.43 9.57
C ASP A 153 -29.31 -8.93 9.86
N GLN A 154 -30.53 -9.37 10.19
CA GLN A 154 -30.77 -10.73 10.64
C GLN A 154 -30.52 -11.77 9.54
N GLN A 155 -30.75 -11.41 8.28
CA GLN A 155 -30.52 -12.30 7.14
C GLN A 155 -29.03 -12.54 6.93
N ALA A 156 -28.21 -11.48 6.90
CA ALA A 156 -26.77 -11.61 6.74
C ALA A 156 -26.13 -12.31 7.96
N ALA A 157 -26.66 -12.07 9.17
CA ALA A 157 -26.21 -12.75 10.38
C ALA A 157 -26.40 -14.27 10.28
N THR A 158 -27.58 -14.74 9.87
CA THR A 158 -27.87 -16.17 9.71
C THR A 158 -26.94 -16.81 8.69
N SER A 159 -26.72 -16.17 7.53
CA SER A 159 -25.78 -16.69 6.53
C SER A 159 -24.34 -16.79 7.05
N ALA A 160 -23.90 -15.80 7.84
CA ALA A 160 -22.56 -15.80 8.42
C ALA A 160 -22.39 -16.89 9.49
N TYR A 161 -23.36 -17.07 10.38
CA TYR A 161 -23.34 -18.16 11.37
C TYR A 161 -23.38 -19.54 10.73
N GLN A 162 -24.21 -19.72 9.69
CA GLN A 162 -24.26 -20.96 8.94
C GLN A 162 -22.88 -21.29 8.34
N ARG A 163 -22.19 -20.28 7.80
CA ARG A 163 -20.85 -20.48 7.24
C ARG A 163 -19.81 -20.85 8.30
N ALA A 164 -19.88 -20.26 9.49
CA ALA A 164 -19.01 -20.63 10.61
C ALA A 164 -19.23 -22.11 11.01
N TYR A 165 -20.48 -22.54 11.13
CA TYR A 165 -20.84 -23.92 11.45
C TYR A 165 -20.42 -24.91 10.36
N GLU A 166 -20.57 -24.57 9.08
CA GLU A 166 -20.10 -25.42 7.97
C GLU A 166 -18.58 -25.63 7.98
N LEU A 167 -17.82 -24.63 8.43
CA LEU A 167 -16.36 -24.72 8.52
C LEU A 167 -15.91 -25.52 9.74
N GLU A 168 -16.61 -25.40 10.86
CA GLU A 168 -16.28 -26.08 12.11
C GLU A 168 -17.54 -26.60 12.82
N PRO A 169 -18.13 -27.72 12.34
CA PRO A 169 -19.41 -28.22 12.84
C PRO A 169 -19.33 -28.85 14.23
N THR A 170 -18.11 -29.14 14.70
CA THR A 170 -17.84 -29.68 16.03
C THR A 170 -17.82 -28.61 17.11
N ASN A 171 -17.83 -27.33 16.74
CA ASN A 171 -17.82 -26.23 17.68
C ASN A 171 -19.23 -25.97 18.23
N PRO A 172 -19.47 -26.14 19.55
CA PRO A 172 -20.80 -26.00 20.13
C PRO A 172 -21.35 -24.57 20.02
N ASP A 173 -20.49 -23.55 20.09
CA ASP A 173 -20.93 -22.14 20.02
C ASP A 173 -21.53 -21.83 18.64
N TYR A 174 -20.96 -22.41 17.58
CA TYR A 174 -21.44 -22.21 16.22
C TYR A 174 -22.74 -22.98 15.97
N ALA A 175 -22.82 -24.21 16.49
CA ALA A 175 -24.05 -25.01 16.44
C ALA A 175 -25.21 -24.32 17.17
N GLU A 176 -24.94 -23.76 18.36
CA GLU A 176 -25.92 -23.02 19.15
C GLU A 176 -26.40 -21.76 18.43
N ALA A 177 -25.48 -20.99 17.83
CA ALA A 177 -25.84 -19.76 17.12
C ALA A 177 -26.75 -20.00 15.92
N VAL A 178 -26.52 -21.07 15.15
CA VAL A 178 -27.42 -21.48 14.06
C VAL A 178 -28.76 -21.97 14.62
N GLY A 179 -28.74 -22.80 15.67
CA GLY A 179 -29.94 -23.34 16.30
C GLY A 179 -30.86 -22.27 16.89
N LYS A 180 -30.30 -21.24 17.56
CA LYS A 180 -31.05 -20.09 18.09
C LYS A 180 -31.78 -19.32 16.99
N LYS A 181 -31.18 -19.18 15.81
CA LYS A 181 -31.80 -18.43 14.70
C LYS A 181 -32.87 -19.20 13.95
N ALA A 182 -32.74 -20.52 13.87
CA ALA A 182 -33.79 -21.37 13.30
C ALA A 182 -35.12 -21.30 14.09
N GLN A 183 -35.06 -20.98 15.39
CA GLN A 183 -36.23 -20.92 16.28
C GLN A 183 -36.91 -19.54 16.33
N THR A 184 -36.28 -18.50 15.78
CA THR A 184 -36.81 -17.12 15.77
C THR A 184 -37.53 -16.72 14.48
N ASN A 185 -37.78 -17.69 13.58
CA ASN A 185 -38.54 -17.51 12.34
C ASN A 185 -40.01 -17.88 12.53
#